data_AF-A0A9D5M5P3-F1
#
_entry.id   AF-A0A9D5M5P3-F1
#
_cell.length_a   1.000
_cell.length_b   1.000
_cell.length_c   1.000
_cell.angle_alpha   90.00
_cell.angle_beta   90.00
_cell.angle_gamma   90.00
#
_symmetry.space_group_name_H-M   'P 1'
#
loop_
_entity.id
_entity.type
_entity.pdbx_description
1 polymer ?
#
loop_
_entity_poly.entity_id
_entity_poly.type
_entity_poly.pdbx_seq_one_letter_code
_entity_poly.pdbx_strand_id
1 'polypeptide(L)'
;MSYQNVKVYRESYHNVGIKPQKSPFKRRGRRRERIIEVPSNSAQNGAEDLKTEGDNKESEDVEDKEVKTKENNVKEIENEVKKSYENSEKKTRSIDIRKYFDELYKEYFEKRKAEKREIIASKMRAYFKDEKQLNTFLDSNFERKRRNAVVRSIMNYRKANSRDFNYFCTFTYDSKKLTEEEFRRRLKYCFWNFHKRNGWEYMGVWEQGERNGRWHFHGLFDIPEGQLPGEIEEISGYSFSERKRKKIKQSKYFAERFGRNEFRDVIDEFDRNMAVSYISKYLEKSGERIVCTKGVKAYFITDVLDSDILCEYGVDNGKMVLSPKMLCIKEGEIVGQYSKEALKQMKKSN
;
A
#
# COMPACT_ATOMS: atom_id res chain seq x y z
N MET A 1 -21.99 32.40 -8.52
CA MET A 1 -20.63 32.19 -9.06
C MET A 1 -20.36 30.68 -9.05
N SER A 2 -19.24 30.24 -9.61
CA SER A 2 -18.84 28.82 -9.61
C SER A 2 -17.35 28.67 -9.38
N TYR A 3 -16.97 27.63 -8.66
CA TYR A 3 -15.59 27.21 -8.50
C TYR A 3 -15.25 26.18 -9.56
N GLN A 4 -14.27 26.49 -10.41
CA GLN A 4 -13.83 25.56 -11.46
C GLN A 4 -12.79 24.57 -10.94
N ASN A 5 -12.74 23.38 -11.53
CA ASN A 5 -11.71 22.36 -11.28
C ASN A 5 -11.56 21.95 -9.80
N VAL A 6 -12.67 21.89 -9.05
CA VAL A 6 -12.68 21.48 -7.64
C VAL A 6 -12.38 19.99 -7.54
N LYS A 7 -11.46 19.62 -6.64
CA LYS A 7 -11.24 18.21 -6.28
C LYS A 7 -12.28 17.79 -5.27
N VAL A 8 -13.10 16.80 -5.61
CA VAL A 8 -14.15 16.30 -4.73
C VAL A 8 -13.85 14.87 -4.29
N TYR A 9 -14.04 14.60 -2.99
CA TYR A 9 -13.99 13.26 -2.41
C TYR A 9 -15.20 13.04 -1.49
N ARG A 10 -15.55 11.77 -1.27
CA ARG A 10 -16.63 11.39 -0.35
C ARG A 10 -16.06 11.07 1.03
N GLU A 11 -16.56 11.78 2.04
CA GLU A 11 -16.23 11.61 3.45
C GLU A 11 -17.43 10.97 4.15
N SER A 12 -17.47 9.63 4.12
CA SER A 12 -18.58 8.80 4.60
C SER A 12 -19.92 9.21 3.95
N TYR A 13 -20.67 10.12 4.58
CA TYR A 13 -22.02 10.53 4.18
C TYR A 13 -22.11 11.80 3.34
N HIS A 14 -21.04 12.58 3.23
CA HIS A 14 -21.08 13.86 2.51
C HIS A 14 -19.94 14.00 1.52
N ASN A 15 -20.15 14.85 0.51
CA ASN A 15 -19.15 15.20 -0.47
C ASN A 15 -18.38 16.42 0.02
N VAL A 16 -17.06 16.38 -0.10
CA VAL A 16 -16.18 17.48 0.26
C VAL A 16 -15.40 17.94 -0.97
N GLY A 17 -15.58 19.21 -1.33
CA GLY A 17 -14.79 19.90 -2.33
C GLY A 17 -13.54 20.54 -1.72
N ILE A 18 -12.42 20.46 -2.41
CA ILE A 18 -11.18 21.18 -2.11
C ILE A 18 -10.99 22.22 -3.20
N LYS A 19 -11.00 23.50 -2.80
CA LYS A 19 -10.80 24.63 -3.71
C LYS A 19 -9.44 24.51 -4.40
N PRO A 20 -9.32 24.86 -5.69
CA PRO A 20 -8.02 24.97 -6.34
C PRO A 20 -7.21 26.09 -5.66
N GLN A 21 -6.13 25.72 -4.99
CA GLN A 21 -5.18 26.70 -4.47
C GLN A 21 -4.12 27.00 -5.53
N LYS A 22 -4.02 28.27 -5.95
CA LYS A 22 -2.84 28.74 -6.69
C LYS A 22 -1.69 28.78 -5.70
N SER A 23 -0.78 27.80 -5.73
CA SER A 23 0.42 27.83 -4.87
C SER A 23 1.26 29.05 -5.26
N PRO A 24 1.42 30.06 -4.37
CA PRO A 24 2.22 31.23 -4.69
C PRO A 24 3.72 30.91 -4.76
N PHE A 25 4.13 29.73 -4.29
CA PHE A 25 5.52 29.29 -4.27
C PHE A 25 5.80 28.23 -5.33
N LYS A 26 6.91 28.39 -6.07
CA LYS A 26 7.49 27.33 -6.91
C LYS A 26 7.76 26.10 -6.03
N ARG A 27 7.48 24.89 -6.57
CA ARG A 27 7.82 23.63 -5.89
C ARG A 27 9.31 23.66 -5.54
N ARG A 28 9.63 23.72 -4.24
CA ARG A 28 11.02 23.62 -3.77
C ARG A 28 11.59 22.29 -4.27
N GLY A 29 12.75 22.34 -4.92
CA GLY A 29 13.47 21.13 -5.32
C GLY A 29 13.75 20.22 -4.13
N ARG A 30 13.98 18.93 -4.38
CA ARG A 30 14.40 18.00 -3.31
C ARG A 30 15.68 18.53 -2.69
N ARG A 31 15.67 18.74 -1.37
CA ARG A 31 16.88 19.09 -0.61
C ARG A 31 17.87 17.94 -0.75
N ARG A 32 19.11 18.22 -1.15
CA ARG A 32 20.18 17.21 -1.11
C ARG A 32 20.48 16.93 0.35
N GLU A 33 20.36 15.67 0.74
CA GLU A 33 20.60 15.23 2.11
C GLU A 33 22.07 14.78 2.27
N ARG A 34 22.56 14.77 3.51
CA ARG A 34 23.96 14.48 3.82
C ARG A 34 24.22 12.98 3.68
N ILE A 35 25.28 12.64 2.96
CA ILE A 35 25.76 11.26 2.80
C ILE A 35 26.62 10.88 4.02
N ILE A 36 26.44 9.65 4.52
CA ILE A 36 27.16 9.07 5.64
C ILE A 36 27.66 7.65 5.28
N GLU A 37 28.71 7.21 5.96
CA GLU A 37 29.22 5.84 5.85
C GLU A 37 28.69 4.99 7.00
N VAL A 38 28.03 3.89 6.65
CA VAL A 38 27.37 2.98 7.60
C VAL A 38 27.95 1.58 7.45
N PRO A 39 28.12 0.80 8.53
CA PRO A 39 28.51 -0.60 8.43
C PRO A 39 27.54 -1.38 7.53
N SER A 40 28.07 -2.20 6.62
CA SER A 40 27.26 -3.08 5.77
C SER A 40 26.82 -4.27 6.62
N ASN A 41 25.60 -4.22 7.16
CA ASN A 41 24.96 -5.44 7.65
C ASN A 41 24.58 -6.27 6.43
N SER A 42 25.20 -7.45 6.26
CA SER A 42 24.82 -8.45 5.27
C SER A 42 23.47 -9.06 5.65
N ALA A 43 22.39 -8.32 5.39
CA ALA A 43 21.03 -8.83 5.43
C ALA A 43 20.38 -8.48 4.09
N GLN A 44 20.41 -9.44 3.17
CA GLN A 44 19.57 -9.45 1.98
C GLN A 44 18.12 -9.28 2.43
N ASN A 45 17.52 -8.14 2.09
CA ASN A 45 16.08 -7.99 2.05
C ASN A 45 15.78 -7.19 0.79
N GLY A 46 15.18 -7.86 -0.18
CA GLY A 46 14.92 -7.38 -1.53
C GLY A 46 14.33 -5.98 -1.55
N ALA A 47 15.07 -5.07 -2.16
CA ALA A 47 14.62 -3.74 -2.53
C ALA A 47 14.53 -3.70 -4.06
N GLU A 48 13.45 -4.25 -4.61
CA GLU A 48 13.01 -3.82 -5.94
C GLU A 48 12.07 -2.61 -5.77
N ASP A 49 12.67 -1.42 -5.74
CA ASP A 49 11.99 -0.21 -6.16
C ASP A 49 11.80 -0.28 -7.69
N LEU A 50 10.74 -0.97 -8.14
CA LEU A 50 10.29 -0.88 -9.52
C LEU A 50 9.67 0.49 -9.76
N LYS A 51 10.48 1.35 -10.37
CA LYS A 51 10.04 2.51 -11.15
C LYS A 51 8.98 2.02 -12.15
N THR A 52 7.74 2.46 -11.99
CA THR A 52 6.72 2.33 -13.04
C THR A 52 6.91 3.43 -14.08
N GLU A 53 7.79 3.17 -15.03
CA GLU A 53 7.83 3.70 -16.41
C GLU A 53 8.30 2.48 -17.21
N GLY A 54 7.44 1.72 -17.91
CA GLY A 54 6.89 2.10 -19.20
C GLY A 54 7.87 1.75 -20.31
N ASP A 55 7.98 0.46 -20.69
CA ASP A 55 8.03 0.03 -22.10
C ASP A 55 8.08 -1.50 -22.24
N ASN A 56 7.28 -2.00 -23.18
CA ASN A 56 7.22 -3.40 -23.62
C ASN A 56 8.32 -3.65 -24.66
N LYS A 57 8.87 -4.86 -24.67
CA LYS A 57 9.09 -5.76 -25.85
C LYS A 57 9.84 -7.01 -25.35
N GLU A 58 9.17 -8.15 -25.39
CA GLU A 58 9.27 -9.22 -26.39
C GLU A 58 10.16 -10.36 -25.86
N SER A 59 9.56 -11.54 -25.93
CA SER A 59 10.01 -12.86 -25.53
C SER A 59 11.11 -13.38 -26.44
N GLU A 60 11.98 -14.24 -25.90
CA GLU A 60 12.40 -15.48 -26.57
C GLU A 60 13.03 -16.45 -25.56
N ASP A 61 12.73 -17.73 -25.77
CA ASP A 61 13.09 -18.92 -24.97
C ASP A 61 14.59 -19.30 -25.08
N VAL A 62 15.07 -20.19 -24.19
CA VAL A 62 15.74 -21.48 -24.53
C VAL A 62 16.33 -22.15 -23.26
N GLU A 63 16.17 -23.47 -23.24
CA GLU A 63 16.48 -24.50 -22.24
C GLU A 63 17.97 -24.86 -22.00
N ASP A 64 18.17 -25.51 -20.84
CA ASP A 64 19.08 -26.62 -20.48
C ASP A 64 20.62 -26.53 -20.54
N LYS A 65 21.30 -26.89 -19.43
CA LYS A 65 21.88 -28.24 -19.19
C LYS A 65 22.65 -28.36 -17.87
N GLU A 66 22.56 -29.56 -17.27
CA GLU A 66 23.28 -30.07 -16.10
C GLU A 66 24.81 -30.15 -16.27
N VAL A 67 25.55 -30.30 -15.16
CA VAL A 67 26.37 -31.50 -14.82
C VAL A 67 27.08 -31.33 -13.45
N LYS A 68 27.01 -32.38 -12.64
CA LYS A 68 27.68 -32.61 -11.35
C LYS A 68 29.14 -33.01 -11.54
N THR A 69 30.01 -32.65 -10.59
CA THR A 69 30.75 -33.58 -9.68
C THR A 69 31.89 -32.83 -8.97
N LYS A 70 31.96 -32.98 -7.63
CA LYS A 70 33.07 -32.53 -6.78
C LYS A 70 33.34 -33.62 -5.76
N GLU A 71 34.59 -34.07 -5.67
CA GLU A 71 35.16 -34.59 -4.44
C GLU A 71 36.69 -34.57 -4.52
N ASN A 72 37.32 -34.34 -3.37
CA ASN A 72 38.76 -34.34 -3.07
C ASN A 72 39.52 -33.03 -3.31
N ASN A 73 39.56 -32.17 -2.27
CA ASN A 73 40.79 -31.59 -1.71
C ASN A 73 40.48 -30.77 -0.44
N VAL A 74 40.02 -31.46 0.61
CA VAL A 74 39.59 -30.86 1.90
C VAL A 74 40.76 -30.47 2.82
N LYS A 75 42.01 -30.81 2.50
CA LYS A 75 43.12 -30.70 3.47
C LYS A 75 44.10 -29.55 3.28
N GLU A 76 43.98 -28.76 2.21
CA GLU A 76 44.78 -27.54 2.02
C GLU A 76 44.06 -26.25 2.46
N ILE A 77 42.73 -26.29 2.60
CA ILE A 77 41.90 -25.11 2.95
C ILE A 77 42.07 -24.72 4.43
N GLU A 78 42.35 -25.67 5.34
CA GLU A 78 42.36 -25.39 6.78
C GLU A 78 43.54 -24.51 7.25
N ASN A 79 44.64 -24.45 6.49
CA ASN A 79 45.81 -23.64 6.85
C ASN A 79 45.80 -22.23 6.24
N GLU A 80 45.07 -21.99 5.13
CA GLU A 80 44.76 -20.63 4.66
C GLU A 80 43.64 -19.97 5.48
N VAL A 81 42.72 -20.77 6.03
CA VAL A 81 41.66 -20.28 6.91
C VAL A 81 42.24 -19.63 8.17
N LYS A 82 43.36 -20.11 8.74
CA LYS A 82 43.91 -19.54 9.98
C LYS A 82 44.69 -18.22 9.82
N LYS A 83 45.06 -17.81 8.60
CA LYS A 83 45.84 -16.57 8.35
C LYS A 83 45.01 -15.40 7.79
N SER A 84 43.70 -15.60 7.59
CA SER A 84 42.75 -14.55 7.19
C SER A 84 41.90 -13.98 8.34
N TYR A 85 42.10 -14.45 9.58
CA TYR A 85 41.35 -14.01 10.76
C TYR A 85 41.83 -12.70 11.41
N GLU A 86 42.72 -11.92 10.77
CA GLU A 86 43.22 -10.67 11.33
C GLU A 86 43.01 -9.41 10.47
N ASN A 87 42.23 -9.47 9.39
CA ASN A 87 41.80 -8.24 8.69
C ASN A 87 40.40 -8.37 8.07
N SER A 88 39.37 -8.42 8.92
CA SER A 88 38.00 -8.11 8.45
C SER A 88 37.81 -6.60 8.44
N GLU A 89 38.22 -5.96 7.35
CA GLU A 89 37.77 -4.61 7.05
C GLU A 89 36.24 -4.62 7.09
N LYS A 90 35.65 -3.93 8.08
CA LYS A 90 34.20 -3.76 8.21
C LYS A 90 33.72 -3.04 6.95
N LYS A 91 33.23 -3.81 5.96
CA LYS A 91 32.74 -3.29 4.69
C LYS A 91 31.71 -2.19 4.97
N THR A 92 32.03 -0.93 4.68
CA THR A 92 31.10 0.20 4.85
C THR A 92 30.34 0.46 3.55
N ARG A 93 29.14 1.01 3.66
CA ARG A 93 28.38 1.51 2.50
C ARG A 93 28.00 2.97 2.70
N SER A 94 28.04 3.72 1.59
CA SER A 94 27.66 5.12 1.55
C SER A 94 26.15 5.24 1.34
N ILE A 95 25.47 5.93 2.27
CA ILE A 95 24.02 6.10 2.24
C ILE A 95 23.61 7.50 2.72
N ASP A 96 22.47 7.97 2.22
CA ASP A 96 21.82 9.17 2.74
C ASP A 96 21.40 8.98 4.21
N ILE A 97 21.71 9.95 5.07
CA ILE A 97 21.38 9.93 6.51
C ILE A 97 19.89 9.69 6.77
N ARG A 98 19.00 10.18 5.91
CA ARG A 98 17.56 9.93 6.05
C ARG A 98 17.19 8.51 5.63
N LYS A 99 17.82 7.97 4.59
CA LYS A 99 17.60 6.57 4.20
C LYS A 99 18.07 5.65 5.31
N TYR A 100 19.19 5.95 5.95
CA TYR A 100 19.64 5.21 7.13
C TYR A 100 18.61 5.28 8.28
N PHE A 101 18.07 6.46 8.59
CA PHE A 101 16.93 6.56 9.52
C PHE A 101 15.75 5.68 9.09
N ASP A 102 15.38 5.70 7.80
CA ASP A 102 14.26 4.92 7.28
C ASP A 102 14.48 3.41 7.41
N GLU A 103 15.71 2.93 7.25
CA GLU A 103 16.11 1.53 7.47
C GLU A 103 16.03 1.15 8.95
N LEU A 104 16.62 1.94 9.85
CA LEU A 104 16.54 1.69 11.30
C LEU A 104 15.10 1.74 11.81
N TYR A 105 14.30 2.66 11.28
CA TYR A 105 12.88 2.77 11.61
C TYR A 105 12.10 1.52 11.21
N LYS A 106 12.48 0.87 10.08
CA LYS A 106 11.89 -0.38 9.62
C LYS A 106 12.39 -1.58 10.43
N GLU A 107 13.68 -1.64 10.72
CA GLU A 107 14.31 -2.69 11.54
C GLU A 107 13.66 -2.77 12.93
N TYR A 108 13.43 -1.62 13.56
CA TYR A 108 12.83 -1.54 14.90
C TYR A 108 11.34 -1.20 14.86
N PHE A 109 10.63 -1.53 13.78
CA PHE A 109 9.25 -1.10 13.60
C PHE A 109 8.31 -1.55 14.73
N GLU A 110 8.48 -2.77 15.25
CA GLU A 110 7.62 -3.35 16.27
C GLU A 110 7.88 -2.85 17.69
N LYS A 111 9.02 -2.17 17.92
CA LYS A 111 9.40 -1.64 19.24
C LYS A 111 8.48 -0.49 19.67
N ARG A 112 8.32 -0.33 20.99
CA ARG A 112 7.58 0.79 21.58
C ARG A 112 8.19 2.11 21.13
N LYS A 113 7.38 3.17 21.02
CA LYS A 113 7.80 4.47 20.47
C LYS A 113 9.03 5.05 21.16
N ALA A 114 9.10 4.96 22.50
CA ALA A 114 10.23 5.46 23.29
C ALA A 114 11.51 4.62 23.04
N GLU A 115 11.43 3.30 23.23
CA GLU A 115 12.52 2.36 22.98
C GLU A 115 13.08 2.48 21.56
N LYS A 116 12.20 2.56 20.56
CA LYS A 116 12.57 2.78 19.16
C LYS A 116 13.37 4.07 18.97
N ARG A 117 12.96 5.16 19.62
CA ARG A 117 13.67 6.45 19.55
C ARG A 117 15.05 6.34 20.17
N GLU A 118 15.18 5.68 21.31
CA GLU A 118 16.46 5.48 22.01
C GLU A 118 17.44 4.65 21.18
N ILE A 119 17.00 3.52 20.63
CA ILE A 119 17.83 2.65 19.78
C ILE A 119 18.28 3.40 18.52
N ILE A 120 17.39 4.15 17.88
CA ILE A 120 17.75 4.93 16.69
C ILE A 120 18.71 6.06 17.07
N ALA A 121 18.49 6.74 18.21
CA ALA A 121 19.37 7.78 18.68
C ALA A 121 20.80 7.26 18.95
N SER A 122 20.94 6.11 19.61
CA SER A 122 22.25 5.51 19.88
C SER A 122 22.97 5.12 18.60
N LYS A 123 22.29 4.44 17.66
CA LYS A 123 22.86 4.05 16.36
C LYS A 123 23.20 5.24 15.45
N MET A 124 22.53 6.38 15.60
CA MET A 124 22.78 7.56 14.78
C MET A 124 23.74 8.57 15.43
N ARG A 125 24.09 8.42 16.71
CA ARG A 125 24.86 9.41 17.48
C ARG A 125 26.19 9.79 16.85
N ALA A 126 26.88 8.82 16.23
CA ALA A 126 28.17 9.00 15.59
C ALA A 126 28.15 9.98 14.38
N TYR A 127 26.96 10.23 13.80
CA TYR A 127 26.82 11.06 12.60
C TYR A 127 26.52 12.54 12.89
N PHE A 128 26.33 12.90 14.16
CA PHE A 128 25.98 14.25 14.60
C PHE A 128 27.04 14.82 15.54
N LYS A 129 27.33 16.12 15.39
CA LYS A 129 28.30 16.82 16.24
C LYS A 129 27.75 16.96 17.67
N ASP A 130 26.48 17.35 17.77
CA ASP A 130 25.83 17.67 19.03
C ASP A 130 24.51 16.89 19.19
N GLU A 131 24.15 16.62 20.43
CA GLU A 131 22.93 15.93 20.82
C GLU A 131 21.68 16.73 20.41
N LYS A 132 21.76 18.07 20.47
CA LYS A 132 20.65 18.93 20.01
C LYS A 132 20.36 18.75 18.51
N GLN A 133 21.40 18.58 17.69
CA GLN A 133 21.24 18.36 16.24
C GLN A 133 20.62 16.98 15.96
N LEU A 134 21.06 15.96 16.70
CA LEU A 134 20.49 14.61 16.62
C LEU A 134 19.00 14.64 16.98
N ASN A 135 18.64 15.21 18.14
CA ASN A 135 17.26 15.28 18.60
C ASN A 135 16.36 16.03 17.59
N THR A 136 16.81 17.18 17.09
CA THR A 136 16.06 17.94 16.07
C THR A 136 15.82 17.12 14.79
N PHE A 137 16.84 16.37 14.34
CA PHE A 137 16.72 15.51 13.17
C PHE A 137 15.76 14.33 13.42
N LEU A 138 15.87 13.68 14.57
CA LEU A 138 14.99 12.57 14.95
C LEU A 138 13.54 13.04 15.02
N ASP A 139 13.25 14.11 15.77
CA ASP A 139 11.88 14.58 15.98
C ASP A 139 11.22 14.97 14.65
N SER A 140 11.95 15.66 13.77
CA SER A 140 11.49 16.00 12.42
C SER A 140 11.17 14.75 11.58
N ASN A 141 11.99 13.71 11.67
CA ASN A 141 11.80 12.48 10.90
C ASN A 141 10.70 11.57 11.49
N PHE A 142 10.57 11.51 12.81
CA PHE A 142 9.47 10.82 13.47
C PHE A 142 8.13 11.48 13.14
N GLU A 143 8.05 12.82 13.16
CA GLU A 143 6.83 13.51 12.74
C GLU A 143 6.56 13.33 11.25
N ARG A 144 7.59 13.34 10.40
CA ARG A 144 7.43 12.96 8.99
C ARG A 144 6.82 11.57 8.83
N LYS A 145 7.28 10.56 9.58
CA LYS A 145 6.72 9.20 9.54
C LYS A 145 5.27 9.16 10.00
N ARG A 146 4.95 9.84 11.10
CA ARG A 146 3.58 9.96 11.63
C ARG A 146 2.65 10.63 10.62
N ARG A 147 3.03 11.81 10.11
CA ARG A 147 2.28 12.54 9.08
C ARG A 147 2.06 11.68 7.83
N ASN A 148 3.09 10.98 7.36
CA ASN A 148 2.97 10.08 6.21
C ASN A 148 1.99 8.93 6.47
N ALA A 149 1.98 8.34 7.67
CA ALA A 149 1.01 7.31 8.04
C ALA A 149 -0.42 7.86 8.02
N VAL A 150 -0.67 9.01 8.65
CA VAL A 150 -1.98 9.68 8.65
C VAL A 150 -2.45 10.00 7.22
N VAL A 151 -1.56 10.57 6.39
CA VAL A 151 -1.90 10.86 4.99
C VAL A 151 -2.20 9.60 4.20
N ARG A 152 -1.45 8.51 4.39
CA ARG A 152 -1.76 7.21 3.75
C ARG A 152 -3.12 6.68 4.18
N SER A 153 -3.46 6.77 5.46
CA SER A 153 -4.76 6.35 6.00
C SER A 153 -5.90 7.18 5.39
N ILE A 154 -5.79 8.51 5.38
CA ILE A 154 -6.78 9.40 4.73
C ILE A 154 -6.95 9.05 3.24
N MET A 155 -5.84 8.82 2.53
CA MET A 155 -5.88 8.43 1.13
C MET A 155 -6.50 7.04 0.91
N ASN A 156 -6.35 6.13 1.87
CA ASN A 156 -7.00 4.83 1.87
C ASN A 156 -8.52 5.00 1.89
N TYR A 157 -9.04 5.76 2.86
CA TYR A 157 -10.47 6.06 2.98
C TYR A 157 -11.04 6.74 1.74
N ARG A 158 -10.35 7.75 1.20
CA ARG A 158 -10.81 8.45 -0.01
C ARG A 158 -10.88 7.53 -1.22
N LYS A 159 -9.91 6.62 -1.38
CA LYS A 159 -9.93 5.62 -2.45
C LYS A 159 -11.03 4.57 -2.24
N ALA A 160 -11.24 4.14 -1.01
CA ALA A 160 -12.30 3.19 -0.70
C ALA A 160 -13.69 3.78 -0.97
N ASN A 161 -13.88 5.06 -0.69
CA ASN A 161 -15.14 5.76 -0.89
C ASN A 161 -15.34 6.28 -2.32
N SER A 162 -14.32 6.20 -3.18
CA SER A 162 -14.46 6.62 -4.59
C SER A 162 -15.08 5.54 -5.47
N ARG A 163 -15.27 4.33 -4.93
CA ARG A 163 -15.87 3.20 -5.62
C ARG A 163 -16.84 2.42 -4.72
N ASP A 164 -17.74 1.69 -5.36
CA ASP A 164 -18.69 0.80 -4.69
C ASP A 164 -18.15 -0.62 -4.67
N PHE A 165 -17.13 -0.84 -3.84
CA PHE A 165 -16.65 -2.18 -3.55
C PHE A 165 -17.78 -3.02 -2.96
N ASN A 166 -18.06 -4.17 -3.58
CA ASN A 166 -19.14 -5.08 -3.23
C ASN A 166 -18.65 -6.33 -2.48
N TYR A 167 -17.33 -6.57 -2.45
CA TYR A 167 -16.74 -7.66 -1.68
C TYR A 167 -15.53 -7.21 -0.86
N PHE A 168 -15.42 -7.72 0.36
CA PHE A 168 -14.20 -7.77 1.13
C PHE A 168 -13.64 -9.19 1.08
N CYS A 169 -12.50 -9.34 0.42
CA CYS A 169 -11.90 -10.63 0.15
C CYS A 169 -10.63 -10.84 0.95
N THR A 170 -10.46 -12.06 1.45
CA THR A 170 -9.23 -12.53 2.10
C THR A 170 -8.69 -13.72 1.34
N PHE A 171 -7.44 -13.66 0.90
CA PHE A 171 -6.76 -14.76 0.22
C PHE A 171 -5.59 -15.25 1.06
N THR A 172 -5.53 -16.56 1.30
CA THR A 172 -4.50 -17.24 2.08
C THR A 172 -3.91 -18.35 1.24
N TYR A 173 -2.60 -18.34 1.04
CA TYR A 173 -1.97 -19.41 0.26
C TYR A 173 -1.87 -20.71 1.05
N ASP A 174 -1.91 -21.81 0.30
CA ASP A 174 -1.60 -23.13 0.79
C ASP A 174 -0.14 -23.47 0.47
N SER A 175 0.67 -23.67 1.52
CA SER A 175 2.09 -24.00 1.40
C SER A 175 2.35 -25.34 0.69
N LYS A 176 1.34 -26.20 0.55
CA LYS A 176 1.44 -27.43 -0.26
C LYS A 176 1.37 -27.15 -1.76
N LYS A 177 0.83 -25.99 -2.16
CA LYS A 177 0.57 -25.65 -3.57
C LYS A 177 1.55 -24.63 -4.12
N LEU A 178 1.97 -23.67 -3.30
CA LEU A 178 2.73 -22.49 -3.73
C LEU A 178 3.77 -22.12 -2.68
N THR A 179 4.88 -21.58 -3.15
CA THR A 179 5.77 -20.78 -2.30
C THR A 179 5.18 -19.39 -2.07
N GLU A 180 5.69 -18.67 -1.07
CA GLU A 180 5.25 -17.31 -0.76
C GLU A 180 5.45 -16.34 -1.93
N GLU A 181 6.63 -16.39 -2.56
CA GLU A 181 7.00 -15.52 -3.68
C GLU A 181 6.08 -15.78 -4.88
N GLU A 182 5.83 -17.05 -5.18
CA GLU A 182 4.90 -17.45 -6.23
C GLU A 182 3.47 -17.00 -5.93
N PHE A 183 3.02 -17.11 -4.68
CA PHE A 183 1.70 -16.65 -4.29
C PHE A 183 1.53 -15.16 -4.56
N ARG A 184 2.47 -14.33 -4.09
CA ARG A 184 2.41 -12.87 -4.29
C ARG A 184 2.41 -12.52 -5.77
N ARG A 185 3.31 -13.14 -6.55
CA ARG A 185 3.44 -12.90 -7.99
C ARG A 185 2.20 -13.34 -8.76
N ARG A 186 1.76 -14.59 -8.59
CA ARG A 186 0.62 -15.18 -9.32
C ARG A 186 -0.70 -14.52 -8.95
N LEU A 187 -0.94 -14.22 -7.67
CA LEU A 187 -2.18 -13.57 -7.25
C LEU A 187 -2.26 -12.13 -7.80
N LYS A 188 -1.16 -11.38 -7.74
CA LYS A 188 -1.10 -10.03 -8.34
C LYS A 188 -1.37 -10.06 -9.85
N TYR A 189 -0.77 -11.01 -10.57
CA TYR A 189 -1.02 -11.17 -12.00
C TYR A 189 -2.47 -11.59 -12.30
N CYS A 190 -3.04 -12.44 -11.46
CA CYS A 190 -4.44 -12.85 -11.52
C CYS A 190 -5.39 -11.64 -11.42
N PHE A 191 -5.20 -10.79 -10.41
CA PHE A 191 -6.02 -9.58 -10.27
C PHE A 191 -5.83 -8.58 -11.42
N TRP A 192 -4.62 -8.48 -11.97
CA TRP A 192 -4.38 -7.65 -13.14
C TRP A 192 -5.15 -8.14 -14.37
N ASN A 193 -5.18 -9.45 -14.61
CA ASN A 193 -5.97 -10.05 -15.70
C ASN A 193 -7.48 -9.80 -15.51
N PHE A 194 -8.00 -10.01 -14.30
CA PHE A 194 -9.41 -9.73 -14.02
C PHE A 194 -9.77 -8.26 -14.16
N HIS A 195 -8.87 -7.35 -13.77
CA HIS A 195 -9.06 -5.92 -14.03
C HIS A 195 -9.15 -5.63 -15.53
N LYS A 196 -8.26 -6.23 -16.34
CA LYS A 196 -8.20 -6.00 -17.78
C LYS A 196 -9.36 -6.62 -18.57
N ARG A 197 -9.78 -7.83 -18.20
CA ARG A 197 -10.73 -8.63 -19.00
C ARG A 197 -12.14 -8.65 -18.43
N ASN A 198 -12.28 -8.46 -17.12
CA ASN A 198 -13.53 -8.68 -16.40
C ASN A 198 -13.99 -7.43 -15.63
N GLY A 199 -13.31 -6.29 -15.81
CA GLY A 199 -13.70 -5.01 -15.21
C GLY A 199 -13.50 -4.91 -13.70
N TRP A 200 -12.73 -5.81 -13.08
CA TRP A 200 -12.50 -5.77 -11.64
C TRP A 200 -11.78 -4.48 -11.23
N GLU A 201 -12.23 -3.87 -10.14
CA GLU A 201 -11.45 -2.86 -9.42
C GLU A 201 -11.17 -3.36 -8.00
N TYR A 202 -9.96 -3.13 -7.51
CA TYR A 202 -9.59 -3.56 -6.17
C TYR A 202 -8.60 -2.62 -5.50
N MET A 203 -8.59 -2.67 -4.18
CA MET A 203 -7.57 -2.11 -3.31
C MET A 203 -7.37 -2.97 -2.07
N GLY A 204 -6.13 -3.16 -1.63
CA GLY A 204 -5.83 -4.04 -0.52
C GLY A 204 -4.40 -3.94 -0.02
N VAL A 205 -4.06 -4.82 0.91
CA VAL A 205 -2.81 -4.86 1.63
C VAL A 205 -2.34 -6.30 1.80
N TRP A 206 -1.02 -6.48 1.72
CA TRP A 206 -0.37 -7.74 2.09
C TRP A 206 -0.11 -7.74 3.60
N GLU A 207 -0.47 -8.84 4.26
CA GLU A 207 -0.27 -9.05 5.68
C GLU A 207 0.43 -10.39 5.91
N GLN A 208 1.35 -10.42 6.87
CA GLN A 208 1.84 -11.66 7.44
C GLN A 208 1.03 -11.99 8.70
N GLY A 209 0.34 -13.15 8.69
CA GLY A 209 -0.59 -13.53 9.75
C GLY A 209 0.13 -13.79 11.08
N GLU A 210 -0.44 -13.24 12.16
CA GLU A 210 0.19 -13.21 13.50
C GLU A 210 0.53 -14.59 14.08
N ARG A 211 -0.25 -15.64 13.74
CA ARG A 211 -0.15 -16.95 14.38
C ARG A 211 0.76 -17.94 13.65
N ASN A 212 0.75 -17.89 12.31
CA ASN A 212 1.42 -18.90 11.48
C ASN A 212 2.46 -18.30 10.53
N GLY A 213 2.64 -16.97 10.54
CA GLY A 213 3.57 -16.27 9.64
C GLY A 213 3.21 -16.37 8.15
N ARG A 214 2.01 -16.86 7.81
CA ARG A 214 1.59 -17.03 6.41
C ARG A 214 1.15 -15.70 5.84
N TRP A 215 1.45 -15.48 4.57
CA TRP A 215 0.99 -14.30 3.85
C TRP A 215 -0.47 -14.40 3.45
N HIS A 216 -1.17 -13.31 3.73
CA HIS A 216 -2.55 -13.08 3.39
C HIS A 216 -2.65 -11.81 2.55
N PHE A 217 -3.60 -11.79 1.61
CA PHE A 217 -4.03 -10.56 0.97
C PHE A 217 -5.44 -10.22 1.43
N HIS A 218 -5.59 -9.04 2.00
CA HIS A 218 -6.89 -8.48 2.34
C HIS A 218 -7.21 -7.32 1.41
N GLY A 219 -8.39 -7.34 0.79
CA GLY A 219 -8.75 -6.28 -0.14
C GLY A 219 -10.25 -6.07 -0.29
N LEU A 220 -10.60 -4.86 -0.68
CA LEU A 220 -11.89 -4.47 -1.20
C LEU A 220 -11.90 -4.68 -2.71
N PHE A 221 -12.97 -5.26 -3.22
CA PHE A 221 -13.16 -5.62 -4.62
C PHE A 221 -14.53 -5.13 -5.11
N ASP A 222 -14.53 -4.53 -6.30
CA ASP A 222 -15.69 -4.18 -7.12
C ASP A 222 -15.67 -5.18 -8.27
N ILE A 223 -16.50 -6.21 -8.14
CA ILE A 223 -16.59 -7.34 -9.07
C ILE A 223 -17.92 -7.20 -9.81
N PRO A 224 -17.92 -6.95 -11.13
CA PRO A 224 -19.16 -6.86 -11.88
C PRO A 224 -19.97 -8.17 -11.81
N GLU A 225 -21.28 -8.05 -11.95
CA GLU A 225 -22.18 -9.21 -11.90
C GLU A 225 -21.79 -10.28 -12.93
N GLY A 226 -21.79 -11.55 -12.50
CA GLY A 226 -21.37 -12.69 -13.32
C GLY A 226 -19.86 -12.79 -13.60
N GLN A 227 -19.03 -11.85 -13.12
CA GLN A 227 -17.58 -11.84 -13.36
C GLN A 227 -16.76 -12.47 -12.23
N LEU A 228 -17.42 -13.06 -11.24
CA LEU A 228 -16.77 -13.78 -10.16
C LEU A 228 -16.34 -15.17 -10.66
N PRO A 229 -15.04 -15.52 -10.64
CA PRO A 229 -14.56 -16.74 -11.28
C PRO A 229 -14.85 -17.98 -10.44
N GLY A 230 -15.27 -19.04 -11.14
CA GLY A 230 -15.62 -20.32 -10.54
C GLY A 230 -16.90 -20.28 -9.73
N GLU A 231 -17.33 -21.45 -9.27
CA GLU A 231 -18.50 -21.57 -8.40
C GLU A 231 -18.17 -21.09 -6.98
N ILE A 232 -19.13 -20.41 -6.36
CA ILE A 232 -19.07 -20.02 -4.96
C ILE A 232 -19.67 -21.12 -4.10
N GLU A 233 -18.88 -21.65 -3.19
CA GLU A 233 -19.31 -22.63 -2.19
C GLU A 233 -19.43 -21.99 -0.82
N GLU A 234 -20.45 -22.39 -0.07
CA GLU A 234 -20.55 -22.10 1.35
C GLU A 234 -19.86 -23.21 2.16
N ILE A 235 -18.69 -22.89 2.72
CA ILE A 235 -17.94 -23.83 3.55
C ILE A 235 -18.14 -23.45 5.01
N SER A 236 -18.49 -24.42 5.85
CA SER A 236 -18.49 -24.22 7.31
C SER A 236 -17.06 -24.35 7.84
N GLY A 237 -16.50 -23.27 8.40
CA GLY A 237 -15.19 -23.26 9.05
C GLY A 237 -15.28 -22.84 10.51
N TYR A 238 -14.36 -23.28 11.35
CA TYR A 238 -14.24 -22.76 12.72
C TYR A 238 -13.43 -21.47 12.73
N SER A 239 -14.02 -20.38 13.22
CA SER A 239 -13.36 -19.10 13.46
C SER A 239 -12.67 -19.14 14.82
N PHE A 240 -11.33 -19.14 14.84
CA PHE A 240 -10.56 -19.17 16.08
C PHE A 240 -10.63 -17.85 16.86
N SER A 241 -10.83 -16.71 16.18
CA SER A 241 -10.98 -15.40 16.81
C SER A 241 -12.31 -15.29 17.56
N GLU A 242 -13.40 -15.76 16.94
CA GLU A 242 -14.76 -15.70 17.49
C GLU A 242 -15.13 -16.96 18.29
N ARG A 243 -14.27 -17.99 18.25
CA ARG A 243 -14.46 -19.33 18.86
C ARG A 243 -15.78 -20.00 18.46
N LYS A 244 -16.24 -19.77 17.22
CA LYS A 244 -17.52 -20.28 16.69
C LYS A 244 -17.38 -20.80 15.26
N ARG A 245 -18.27 -21.71 14.85
CA ARG A 245 -18.40 -22.10 13.44
C ARG A 245 -19.04 -20.96 12.64
N LYS A 246 -18.46 -20.65 11.50
CA LYS A 246 -18.90 -19.62 10.56
C LYS A 246 -19.00 -20.21 9.17
N LYS A 247 -20.09 -19.88 8.46
CA LYS A 247 -20.19 -20.15 7.03
C LYS A 247 -19.42 -19.09 6.27
N ILE A 248 -18.58 -19.52 5.34
CA ILE A 248 -17.69 -18.66 4.56
C ILE A 248 -17.98 -18.94 3.09
N LYS A 249 -18.19 -17.88 2.30
CA LYS A 249 -18.28 -17.99 0.85
C LYS A 249 -16.87 -18.07 0.27
N GLN A 250 -16.60 -19.13 -0.48
CA GLN A 250 -15.30 -19.41 -1.08
C GLN A 250 -15.48 -19.68 -2.58
N SER A 251 -14.60 -19.12 -3.41
CA SER A 251 -14.52 -19.47 -4.82
C SER A 251 -13.65 -20.71 -5.03
N LYS A 252 -14.20 -21.71 -5.74
CA LYS A 252 -13.45 -22.92 -6.16
C LYS A 252 -12.21 -22.56 -6.96
N TYR A 253 -12.33 -21.62 -7.90
CA TYR A 253 -11.24 -21.19 -8.77
C TYR A 253 -10.01 -20.73 -7.96
N PHE A 254 -10.22 -19.92 -6.92
CA PHE A 254 -9.13 -19.47 -6.07
C PHE A 254 -8.67 -20.56 -5.09
N ALA A 255 -9.59 -21.41 -4.62
CA ALA A 255 -9.28 -22.52 -3.70
C ALA A 255 -8.32 -23.52 -4.33
N GLU A 256 -8.59 -23.91 -5.57
CA GLU A 256 -7.77 -24.83 -6.35
C GLU A 256 -6.38 -24.26 -6.62
N ARG A 257 -6.30 -23.00 -7.07
CA ARG A 257 -5.06 -22.37 -7.55
C ARG A 257 -4.15 -21.81 -6.47
N PHE A 258 -4.72 -21.26 -5.40
CA PHE A 258 -3.97 -20.52 -4.38
C PHE A 258 -4.14 -21.11 -2.99
N GLY A 259 -5.35 -21.55 -2.64
CA GLY A 259 -5.70 -22.00 -1.31
C GLY A 259 -6.90 -21.25 -0.76
N ARG A 260 -7.05 -21.24 0.57
CA ARG A 260 -8.23 -20.72 1.24
C ARG A 260 -8.49 -19.26 0.85
N ASN A 261 -9.71 -18.99 0.41
CA ASN A 261 -10.21 -17.65 0.19
C ASN A 261 -11.59 -17.46 0.84
N GLU A 262 -11.89 -16.22 1.21
CA GLU A 262 -13.16 -15.79 1.80
C GLU A 262 -13.63 -14.54 1.06
N PHE A 263 -14.86 -14.59 0.56
CA PHE A 263 -15.58 -13.46 -0.04
C PHE A 263 -16.68 -13.04 0.93
N ARG A 264 -16.57 -11.84 1.50
CA ARG A 264 -17.61 -11.26 2.35
C ARG A 264 -18.31 -10.14 1.58
N ASP A 265 -19.62 -10.17 1.53
CA ASP A 265 -20.37 -9.09 0.89
C ASP A 265 -20.15 -7.77 1.64
N VAL A 266 -20.05 -6.67 0.91
CA VAL A 266 -20.04 -5.31 1.44
C VAL A 266 -21.35 -4.68 0.99
N ILE A 267 -22.34 -4.68 1.89
CA ILE A 267 -23.71 -4.31 1.54
C ILE A 267 -23.91 -2.82 1.79
N ASP A 268 -23.41 -2.33 2.93
CA ASP A 268 -23.61 -0.97 3.37
C ASP A 268 -22.30 -0.22 3.65
N GLU A 269 -22.43 1.01 4.14
CA GLU A 269 -21.29 1.86 4.47
C GLU A 269 -20.57 1.42 5.75
N PHE A 270 -21.26 0.75 6.68
CA PHE A 270 -20.66 0.22 7.89
C PHE A 270 -19.69 -0.92 7.56
N ASP A 271 -20.11 -1.87 6.72
CA ASP A 271 -19.27 -2.97 6.23
C ASP A 271 -18.01 -2.45 5.53
N ARG A 272 -18.19 -1.44 4.67
CA ARG A 272 -17.09 -0.79 3.97
C ARG A 272 -16.13 -0.12 4.96
N ASN A 273 -16.63 0.67 5.91
CA ASN A 273 -15.79 1.33 6.91
C ASN A 273 -15.02 0.33 7.77
N MET A 274 -15.65 -0.79 8.14
CA MET A 274 -15.01 -1.91 8.83
C MET A 274 -13.86 -2.50 8.00
N ALA A 275 -14.09 -2.77 6.71
CA ALA A 275 -13.07 -3.28 5.80
C ALA A 275 -11.91 -2.30 5.59
N VAL A 276 -12.20 -1.00 5.43
CA VAL A 276 -11.17 0.04 5.28
C VAL A 276 -10.37 0.22 6.55
N SER A 277 -11.02 0.18 7.71
CA SER A 277 -10.36 0.20 9.03
C SER A 277 -9.43 -1.00 9.18
N TYR A 278 -9.90 -2.19 8.80
CA TYR A 278 -9.08 -3.40 8.79
C TYR A 278 -7.84 -3.25 7.90
N ILE A 279 -7.99 -2.79 6.65
CA ILE A 279 -6.85 -2.52 5.76
C ILE A 279 -5.91 -1.46 6.36
N SER A 280 -6.47 -0.40 6.94
CA SER A 280 -5.70 0.71 7.55
C SER A 280 -4.84 0.23 8.72
N LYS A 281 -5.36 -0.67 9.56
CA LYS A 281 -4.62 -1.31 10.65
C LYS A 281 -3.33 -1.96 10.13
N TYR A 282 -3.36 -2.63 8.98
CA TYR A 282 -2.18 -3.30 8.44
C TYR A 282 -1.23 -2.36 7.71
N LEU A 283 -1.72 -1.29 7.09
CA LEU A 283 -0.84 -0.24 6.58
C LEU A 283 -0.02 0.43 7.69
N GLU A 284 -0.63 0.54 8.87
CA GLU A 284 0.05 1.02 10.07
C GLU A 284 0.98 -0.03 10.65
N LYS A 285 0.58 -1.30 10.73
CA LYS A 285 1.36 -2.36 11.38
C LYS A 285 2.55 -2.89 10.57
N SER A 286 2.44 -3.05 9.26
CA SER A 286 3.53 -3.62 8.45
C SER A 286 4.36 -2.55 7.72
N GLY A 287 3.89 -1.29 7.72
CA GLY A 287 4.48 -0.22 6.93
C GLY A 287 4.30 -0.40 5.41
N GLU A 288 3.62 -1.46 4.98
CA GLU A 288 3.33 -1.80 3.60
C GLU A 288 2.54 -0.69 2.90
N ARG A 289 2.56 -0.73 1.57
CA ARG A 289 1.76 0.18 0.74
C ARG A 289 0.50 -0.52 0.28
N ILE A 290 -0.58 0.25 0.16
CA ILE A 290 -1.80 -0.22 -0.51
C ILE A 290 -1.43 -0.65 -1.93
N VAL A 291 -1.88 -1.83 -2.30
CA VAL A 291 -1.94 -2.28 -3.70
C VAL A 291 -3.34 -1.95 -4.20
N CYS A 292 -3.44 -1.14 -5.26
CA CYS A 292 -4.71 -0.82 -5.88
C CYS A 292 -4.60 -0.81 -7.39
N THR A 293 -5.71 -1.03 -8.08
CA THR A 293 -5.79 -0.81 -9.53
C THR A 293 -5.46 0.64 -9.88
N LYS A 294 -4.91 0.87 -11.09
CA LYS A 294 -4.48 2.22 -11.53
C LYS A 294 -5.65 3.23 -11.56
N GLY A 295 -6.87 2.76 -11.74
CA GLY A 295 -8.10 3.56 -11.83
C GLY A 295 -8.67 4.04 -10.49
N VAL A 296 -8.32 3.39 -9.37
CA VAL A 296 -8.80 3.78 -8.03
C VAL A 296 -8.06 5.03 -7.56
N LYS A 297 -8.68 6.17 -7.82
CA LYS A 297 -8.20 7.51 -7.45
C LYS A 297 -8.99 8.06 -6.27
N ALA A 298 -8.37 8.97 -5.52
CA ALA A 298 -8.98 9.54 -4.30
C ALA A 298 -9.99 10.67 -4.58
N TYR A 299 -9.90 11.33 -5.74
CA TYR A 299 -10.75 12.45 -6.08
C TYR A 299 -11.30 12.31 -7.50
N PHE A 300 -12.45 12.94 -7.74
CA PHE A 300 -12.84 13.37 -9.07
C PHE A 300 -12.80 14.90 -9.15
N ILE A 301 -12.73 15.42 -10.36
CA ILE A 301 -12.68 16.86 -10.63
C ILE A 301 -14.00 17.26 -11.27
N THR A 302 -14.62 18.30 -10.75
CA THR A 302 -15.85 18.91 -11.26
C THR A 302 -15.81 20.41 -11.02
N ASP A 303 -16.57 21.17 -11.81
CA ASP A 303 -16.93 22.52 -11.42
C ASP A 303 -18.08 22.45 -10.39
N VAL A 304 -18.12 23.38 -9.44
CA VAL A 304 -19.10 23.43 -8.35
C VAL A 304 -19.78 24.80 -8.35
N LEU A 305 -21.11 24.81 -8.37
CA LEU A 305 -21.91 26.03 -8.26
C LEU A 305 -22.01 26.48 -6.80
N ASP A 306 -22.09 27.79 -6.54
CA ASP A 306 -22.28 28.30 -5.18
C ASP A 306 -23.55 27.73 -4.51
N SER A 307 -24.60 27.48 -5.29
CA SER A 307 -25.85 26.87 -4.81
C SER A 307 -25.69 25.43 -4.31
N ASP A 308 -24.62 24.74 -4.72
CA ASP A 308 -24.31 23.39 -4.28
C ASP A 308 -23.42 23.35 -3.03
N ILE A 309 -22.97 24.52 -2.54
CA ILE A 309 -22.14 24.65 -1.35
C ILE A 309 -23.04 24.85 -0.13
N LEU A 310 -22.98 23.89 0.80
CA LEU A 310 -23.73 23.98 2.06
C LEU A 310 -22.98 24.80 3.12
N CYS A 311 -21.66 24.59 3.21
CA CYS A 311 -20.82 25.24 4.21
C CYS A 311 -19.34 25.19 3.78
N GLU A 312 -18.60 26.26 4.03
CA GLU A 312 -17.14 26.31 3.84
C GLU A 312 -16.40 26.10 5.16
N TYR A 313 -15.24 25.43 5.10
CA TYR A 313 -14.45 25.14 6.30
C TYR A 313 -12.97 24.88 6.00
N GLY A 314 -12.19 24.69 7.07
CA GLY A 314 -10.76 24.45 7.01
C GLY A 314 -9.92 25.73 6.94
N VAL A 315 -8.61 25.57 6.84
CA VAL A 315 -7.67 26.70 6.77
C VAL A 315 -7.98 27.53 5.53
N ASP A 316 -8.16 28.83 5.71
CA ASP A 316 -8.52 29.81 4.67
C ASP A 316 -9.78 29.45 3.87
N ASN A 317 -10.74 28.74 4.48
CA ASN A 317 -11.95 28.24 3.81
C ASN A 317 -11.65 27.43 2.53
N GLY A 318 -10.53 26.70 2.54
CA GLY A 318 -10.07 25.92 1.39
C GLY A 318 -10.90 24.67 1.08
N LYS A 319 -11.84 24.28 1.97
CA LYS A 319 -12.76 23.16 1.77
C LYS A 319 -14.21 23.60 1.83
N MET A 320 -15.08 22.81 1.22
CA MET A 320 -16.52 23.02 1.18
C MET A 320 -17.26 21.69 1.34
N VAL A 321 -18.31 21.69 2.16
CA VAL A 321 -19.30 20.60 2.22
C VAL A 321 -20.31 20.84 1.10
N LEU A 322 -20.50 19.83 0.27
CA LEU A 322 -21.33 19.91 -0.92
C LEU A 322 -22.67 19.22 -0.71
N SER A 323 -23.70 19.75 -1.37
CA SER A 323 -25.03 19.16 -1.42
C SER A 323 -24.98 17.72 -1.93
N PRO A 324 -25.75 16.78 -1.33
CA PRO A 324 -25.87 15.42 -1.86
C PRO A 324 -26.39 15.37 -3.31
N LYS A 325 -27.14 16.40 -3.72
CA LYS A 325 -27.73 16.54 -5.06
C LYS A 325 -26.94 17.50 -5.97
N MET A 326 -25.69 17.81 -5.63
CA MET A 326 -24.87 18.73 -6.41
C MET A 326 -24.78 18.30 -7.88
N LEU A 327 -24.59 19.27 -8.77
CA LEU A 327 -24.38 18.99 -10.19
C LEU A 327 -22.92 18.60 -10.44
N CYS A 328 -22.73 17.53 -11.23
CA CYS A 328 -21.44 17.20 -11.81
C CYS A 328 -21.31 17.94 -13.14
N ILE A 329 -20.31 18.83 -13.23
CA ILE A 329 -20.07 19.70 -14.37
C ILE A 329 -18.66 19.43 -14.90
N LYS A 330 -18.56 19.18 -16.20
CA LYS A 330 -17.30 18.89 -16.90
C LYS A 330 -17.14 19.87 -18.04
N GLU A 331 -16.07 20.67 -18.00
CA GLU A 331 -15.73 21.63 -19.07
C GLU A 331 -16.89 22.60 -19.37
N GLY A 332 -17.62 23.02 -18.34
CA GLY A 332 -18.78 23.91 -18.45
C GLY A 332 -20.12 23.23 -18.77
N GLU A 333 -20.12 21.94 -19.10
CA GLU A 333 -21.34 21.18 -19.41
C GLU A 333 -21.84 20.39 -18.20
N ILE A 334 -23.15 20.45 -17.96
CA ILE A 334 -23.80 19.66 -16.90
C ILE A 334 -23.89 18.21 -17.36
N VAL A 335 -23.13 17.34 -16.71
CA VAL A 335 -23.19 15.88 -16.92
C VAL A 335 -24.43 15.28 -16.25
N GLY A 336 -24.84 15.85 -15.12
CA GLY A 336 -26.03 15.45 -14.37
C GLY A 336 -25.87 15.66 -12.87
N GLN A 337 -26.86 15.23 -12.09
CA GLN A 337 -26.75 15.20 -10.63
C GLN A 337 -25.73 14.14 -10.18
N TYR A 338 -25.09 14.40 -9.05
CA TYR A 338 -24.14 13.49 -8.43
C TYR A 338 -24.72 12.08 -8.29
N SER A 339 -24.15 11.16 -9.05
CA SER A 339 -24.59 9.76 -9.17
C SER A 339 -23.43 8.89 -9.62
N LYS A 340 -23.58 7.57 -9.49
CA LYS A 340 -22.56 6.60 -9.94
C LYS A 340 -22.25 6.74 -11.43
N GLU A 341 -23.27 7.01 -12.24
CA GLU A 341 -23.17 7.15 -13.69
C GLU A 341 -22.43 8.44 -14.06
N ALA A 342 -22.81 9.57 -13.46
CA ALA A 342 -22.09 10.83 -13.64
C ALA A 342 -20.61 10.69 -13.25
N LEU A 343 -20.32 10.04 -12.12
CA LEU A 343 -18.96 9.81 -11.63
C LEU A 343 -18.07 9.00 -12.59
N LYS A 344 -18.63 8.13 -13.43
CA LYS A 344 -17.84 7.39 -14.42
C LYS A 344 -17.30 8.30 -15.53
N GLN A 345 -17.98 9.41 -15.80
CA GLN A 345 -17.62 10.37 -16.85
C GLN A 345 -16.65 11.47 -16.37
N MET A 346 -16.56 11.64 -15.05
CA MET A 346 -15.72 12.67 -14.43
C MET A 346 -14.24 12.30 -14.44
N LYS A 347 -13.40 13.32 -14.65
CA LYS A 347 -11.93 13.20 -14.56
C LYS A 347 -11.51 12.80 -13.14
N LYS A 348 -10.62 11.81 -13.02
CA LYS A 348 -10.12 11.30 -11.73
C LYS A 348 -8.73 11.85 -11.40
N SER A 349 -8.44 12.10 -10.12
CA SER A 349 -7.15 12.63 -9.63
C SER A 349 -6.74 12.03 -8.30
N ASN A 350 -5.44 12.04 -8.01
CA ASN A 350 -4.90 11.87 -6.66
C ASN A 350 -4.54 13.20 -6.00
#